data_AF-A0A559KT76-F1
#
_entry.id   AF-A0A559KT76-F1
#
_cell.length_a   1.000
_cell.length_b   1.000
_cell.length_c   1.000
_cell.angle_alpha   90.00
_cell.angle_beta   90.00
_cell.angle_gamma   90.00
#
_symmetry.space_group_name_H-M   'P 1'
#
loop_
_entity.id
_entity.type
_entity.pdbx_description
1 polymer ?
#
loop_
_entity_poly.entity_id
_entity_poly.type
_entity_poly.pdbx_seq_one_letter_code
_entity_poly.pdbx_strand_id
1 'polypeptide(L)'
;MHFRSWAIYPTKDAQVRYQIMGNLDPAGFLRAYGLDPTLETSSHDQAYEVIKAEMIKYSAAELEQKSMEHGFRGQTCYTPARWRETTIGKSLMKHTVIYYQRTNLGSTLPPVPFPKSQTDLRPLAGIKVVELARVIAGPVMVAALGADVIKVQSPNLPDLQVSPDLPIPGGLLTYSLDLTVESDRQKLHGLIGDADVIIQAFRLQSLERKGFGLDDVLKMAEKRDKCIVYVDLNCYGPDGYYAERPGFQQIADAASGCSSVCGKAYGFEQGMSVLPPFPIADMLVGAVEVIDTMLALRGRAKSGGSYHATVALTAVDAVQLEQEVGLYPPVTVK
;
A
#
# COMPACT_ATOMS: atom_id res chain seq x y z
N MET A 1 11.59 -9.20 25.32
CA MET A 1 11.83 -7.76 25.21
C MET A 1 10.67 -7.10 24.49
N HIS A 2 9.95 -6.19 25.13
CA HIS A 2 8.81 -5.52 24.52
C HIS A 2 9.29 -4.24 23.84
N PHE A 3 9.34 -4.25 22.52
CA PHE A 3 9.66 -3.07 21.73
C PHE A 3 8.35 -2.49 21.20
N ARG A 4 7.73 -1.55 21.91
CA ARG A 4 6.54 -0.85 21.42
C ARG A 4 6.89 0.18 20.34
N SER A 5 7.84 -0.14 19.45
CA SER A 5 8.30 0.69 18.33
C SER A 5 7.25 0.86 17.22
N TRP A 6 6.04 0.37 17.44
CA TRP A 6 4.87 0.59 16.62
C TRP A 6 3.69 0.98 17.53
N ALA A 7 3.35 2.27 17.52
CA ALA A 7 2.21 2.85 18.24
C ALA A 7 2.00 4.32 17.82
N ILE A 8 0.92 4.91 18.30
CA ILE A 8 0.65 6.35 18.26
C ILE A 8 1.23 6.98 19.53
N TYR A 9 2.10 7.96 19.36
CA TYR A 9 2.73 8.71 20.45
C TYR A 9 2.29 10.18 20.49
N PRO A 10 2.21 10.81 21.67
CA PRO A 10 2.14 12.26 21.77
C PRO A 10 3.44 12.90 21.27
N THR A 11 3.33 14.13 20.78
CA THR A 11 4.47 14.95 20.35
C THR A 11 4.72 16.07 21.36
N LYS A 12 5.69 16.95 21.08
CA LYS A 12 5.92 18.21 21.81
C LYS A 12 4.68 19.10 21.88
N ASP A 13 3.83 19.05 20.86
CA ASP A 13 2.48 19.60 20.93
C ASP A 13 1.54 18.52 21.49
N ALA A 14 0.99 18.78 22.67
CA ALA A 14 0.11 17.85 23.40
C ALA A 14 -1.18 17.51 22.64
N GLN A 15 -1.62 18.33 21.68
CA GLN A 15 -2.80 18.08 20.85
C GLN A 15 -2.47 17.28 19.58
N VAL A 16 -1.18 17.13 19.26
CA VAL A 16 -0.74 16.41 18.06
C VAL A 16 -0.27 15.02 18.45
N ARG A 17 -0.67 14.05 17.65
CA ARG A 17 -0.28 12.65 17.75
C ARG A 17 0.50 12.26 16.49
N TYR A 18 1.44 11.34 16.67
CA TYR A 18 2.28 10.85 15.59
C TYR A 18 2.34 9.32 15.62
N GLN A 19 1.94 8.71 14.53
CA GLN A 19 2.01 7.28 14.32
C GLN A 19 3.43 6.90 13.90
N ILE A 20 4.00 5.89 14.54
CA ILE A 20 5.32 5.35 14.20
C ILE A 20 5.20 3.87 13.86
N MET A 21 5.97 3.44 12.86
CA MET A 21 6.14 2.04 12.50
C MET A 21 7.62 1.69 12.35
N GLY A 22 8.21 1.19 13.44
CA GLY A 22 9.55 0.61 13.52
C GLY A 22 9.55 -0.90 13.79
N ASN A 23 8.42 -1.59 13.67
CA ASN A 23 8.29 -3.01 14.02
C ASN A 23 9.07 -3.97 13.10
N LEU A 24 9.44 -3.53 11.88
CA LEU A 24 10.27 -4.33 10.97
C LEU A 24 11.77 -4.30 11.34
N ASP A 25 12.21 -3.31 12.12
CA ASP A 25 13.55 -3.23 12.71
C ASP A 25 13.46 -2.46 14.05
N PRO A 26 12.93 -3.09 15.12
CA PRO A 26 12.69 -2.41 16.39
C PRO A 26 13.96 -1.87 17.04
N ALA A 27 15.06 -2.63 16.95
CA ALA A 27 16.33 -2.24 17.54
C ALA A 27 16.98 -1.07 16.78
N GLY A 28 16.92 -1.08 15.44
CA GLY A 28 17.37 0.04 14.63
C GLY A 28 16.55 1.29 14.87
N PHE A 29 15.22 1.15 15.05
CA PHE A 29 14.35 2.26 15.43
C PHE A 29 14.79 2.89 16.74
N LEU A 30 14.97 2.10 17.81
CA LEU A 30 15.38 2.63 19.10
C LEU A 30 16.71 3.38 19.00
N ARG A 31 17.73 2.78 18.36
CA ARG A 31 19.03 3.43 18.16
C ARG A 31 18.92 4.74 17.40
N ALA A 32 18.12 4.78 16.33
CA ALA A 32 17.92 5.99 15.57
C ALA A 32 17.38 7.11 16.46
N TYR A 33 16.47 6.81 17.38
CA TYR A 33 15.90 7.74 18.36
C TYR A 33 16.71 7.92 19.64
N GLY A 34 17.97 7.46 19.68
CA GLY A 34 18.83 7.62 20.85
C GLY A 34 18.41 6.79 22.05
N LEU A 35 17.57 5.77 21.85
CA LEU A 35 17.09 4.85 22.87
C LEU A 35 17.93 3.57 22.86
N ASP A 36 18.15 2.99 24.05
CA ASP A 36 18.91 1.75 24.21
C ASP A 36 18.06 0.53 23.78
N PRO A 37 18.45 -0.19 22.70
CA PRO A 37 17.75 -1.38 22.24
C PRO A 37 17.98 -2.62 23.11
N THR A 38 18.77 -2.53 24.19
CA THR A 38 19.02 -3.60 25.16
C THR A 38 18.28 -3.40 26.49
N LEU A 39 17.63 -2.23 26.68
CA LEU A 39 16.85 -1.91 27.87
C LEU A 39 15.65 -2.86 28.05
N GLU A 40 15.73 -3.79 29.00
CA GLU A 40 14.63 -4.70 29.29
C GLU A 40 13.40 -3.97 29.83
N THR A 41 12.27 -4.18 29.18
CA THR A 41 10.95 -3.71 29.61
C THR A 41 10.11 -4.90 30.07
N SER A 42 9.48 -4.78 31.23
CA SER A 42 8.63 -5.80 31.86
C SER A 42 7.23 -5.88 31.26
N SER A 43 6.82 -4.88 30.47
CA SER A 43 5.51 -4.84 29.80
C SER A 43 5.51 -3.94 28.55
N HIS A 44 4.47 -4.11 27.71
CA HIS A 44 4.21 -3.20 26.60
C HIS A 44 3.93 -1.76 27.05
N ASP A 45 3.37 -1.54 28.24
CA ASP A 45 3.09 -0.20 28.75
C ASP A 45 4.37 0.48 29.24
N GLN A 46 5.28 -0.26 29.89
CA GLN A 46 6.59 0.29 30.24
C GLN A 46 7.38 0.66 28.98
N ALA A 47 7.34 -0.19 27.95
CA ALA A 47 7.96 0.11 26.65
C ALA A 47 7.36 1.35 25.98
N TYR A 48 6.04 1.55 26.10
CA TYR A 48 5.37 2.75 25.62
C TYR A 48 5.93 4.00 26.31
N GLU A 49 5.99 4.00 27.64
CA GLU A 49 6.41 5.18 28.40
C GLU A 49 7.89 5.56 28.13
N VAL A 50 8.77 4.58 27.94
CA VAL A 50 10.18 4.84 27.54
C VAL A 50 10.25 5.57 26.20
N ILE A 51 9.54 5.07 25.18
CA ILE A 51 9.57 5.66 23.84
C ILE A 51 8.86 7.03 23.85
N LYS A 52 7.71 7.12 24.53
CA LYS A 52 6.93 8.36 24.70
C LYS A 52 7.77 9.48 25.31
N ALA A 53 8.57 9.19 26.34
CA ALA A 53 9.44 10.19 26.98
C ALA A 53 10.44 10.82 26.01
N GLU A 54 10.81 10.11 24.95
CA GLU A 54 11.63 10.64 23.86
C GLU A 54 10.78 11.37 22.80
N MET A 55 9.67 10.79 22.36
CA MET A 55 8.83 11.37 21.30
C MET A 55 8.29 12.76 21.65
N ILE A 56 7.94 13.01 22.92
CA ILE A 56 7.41 14.31 23.37
C ILE A 56 8.43 15.46 23.29
N LYS A 57 9.71 15.18 23.00
CA LYS A 57 10.73 16.22 22.81
C LYS A 57 10.64 16.87 21.43
N TYR A 58 10.00 16.20 20.47
CA TYR A 58 9.97 16.59 19.07
C TYR A 58 8.56 16.98 18.63
N SER A 59 8.47 17.97 17.75
CA SER A 59 7.27 18.25 16.97
C SER A 59 7.01 17.14 15.94
N ALA A 60 5.78 17.05 15.42
CA ALA A 60 5.44 16.07 14.38
C ALA A 60 6.30 16.22 13.11
N ALA A 61 6.68 17.45 12.75
CA ALA A 61 7.56 17.71 11.60
C ALA A 61 8.99 17.20 11.82
N GLU A 62 9.54 17.39 13.03
CA GLU A 62 10.85 16.84 13.41
C GLU A 62 10.82 15.30 13.43
N LEU A 63 9.75 14.69 13.97
CA LEU A 63 9.56 13.24 13.94
C LEU A 63 9.43 12.70 12.50
N GLU A 64 8.75 13.43 11.62
CA GLU A 64 8.64 13.11 10.20
C GLU A 64 10.00 13.12 9.51
N GLN A 65 10.75 14.22 9.63
CA GLN A 65 12.09 14.33 9.08
C GLN A 65 12.99 13.20 9.57
N LYS A 66 12.96 12.94 10.87
CA LYS A 66 13.78 11.90 11.50
C LYS A 66 13.39 10.49 11.04
N SER A 67 12.09 10.21 10.89
CA SER A 67 11.63 8.96 10.28
C SER A 67 12.14 8.82 8.84
N MET A 68 12.10 9.88 8.04
CA MET A 68 12.58 9.86 6.66
C MET A 68 14.09 9.62 6.57
N GLU A 69 14.90 10.32 7.37
CA GLU A 69 16.36 10.21 7.40
C GLU A 69 16.84 8.78 7.74
N HIS A 70 16.10 8.08 8.60
CA HIS A 70 16.43 6.72 9.02
C HIS A 70 15.62 5.63 8.31
N GLY A 71 14.78 5.97 7.33
CA GLY A 71 13.99 5.02 6.55
C GLY A 71 12.81 4.37 7.30
N PHE A 72 12.40 4.94 8.43
CA PHE A 72 11.21 4.52 9.16
C PHE A 72 9.94 5.11 8.56
N ARG A 73 8.82 4.46 8.87
CA ARG A 73 7.50 4.92 8.49
C ARG A 73 6.93 5.63 9.70
N GLY A 74 6.51 6.86 9.51
CA GLY A 74 5.78 7.59 10.53
C GLY A 74 4.87 8.60 9.86
N GLN A 75 3.87 9.10 10.58
CA GLN A 75 2.89 10.02 10.05
C GLN A 75 2.13 10.76 11.15
N THR A 76 1.92 12.05 10.96
CA THR A 76 1.03 12.84 11.82
C THR A 76 -0.39 12.29 11.74
N CYS A 77 -1.02 12.07 12.89
CA CYS A 77 -2.43 11.71 12.96
C CYS A 77 -3.27 12.97 12.72
N TYR A 78 -3.81 13.12 11.51
CA TYR A 78 -4.65 14.26 11.16
C TYR A 78 -6.12 14.00 11.53
N THR A 79 -6.90 15.07 11.61
CA THR A 79 -8.35 14.96 11.43
C THR A 79 -8.68 14.95 9.93
N PRO A 80 -9.84 14.44 9.49
CA PRO A 80 -10.22 14.48 8.08
C PRO A 80 -10.19 15.90 7.49
N ALA A 81 -10.65 16.89 8.26
CA ALA A 81 -10.60 18.30 7.86
C ALA A 81 -9.15 18.79 7.64
N ARG A 82 -8.24 18.51 8.58
CA ARG A 82 -6.84 18.91 8.43
C ARG A 82 -6.13 18.17 7.30
N TRP A 83 -6.42 16.89 7.08
CA TRP A 83 -5.86 16.12 5.95
C TRP A 83 -6.17 16.82 4.61
N ARG A 84 -7.43 17.21 4.39
CA ARG A 84 -7.87 17.91 3.17
C ARG A 84 -7.21 19.28 2.98
N GLU A 85 -6.73 19.90 4.05
CA GLU A 85 -6.01 21.18 3.97
C GLU A 85 -4.54 21.01 3.56
N THR A 86 -3.95 19.83 3.80
CA THR A 86 -2.55 19.54 3.45
C THR A 86 -2.33 19.57 1.94
N THR A 87 -1.10 19.89 1.53
CA THR A 87 -0.71 19.85 0.12
C THR A 87 -0.86 18.46 -0.49
N ILE A 88 -0.58 17.39 0.27
CA ILE A 88 -0.72 16.01 -0.22
C ILE A 88 -2.19 15.59 -0.30
N GLY A 89 -3.00 15.89 0.71
CA GLY A 89 -4.44 15.64 0.65
C GLY A 89 -5.07 16.33 -0.57
N LYS A 90 -4.70 17.58 -0.84
CA LYS A 90 -5.14 18.32 -2.04
C LYS A 90 -4.64 17.73 -3.36
N SER A 91 -3.42 17.17 -3.38
CA SER A 91 -2.91 16.48 -4.58
C SER A 91 -3.71 15.21 -4.84
N LEU A 92 -3.89 14.40 -3.80
CA LEU A 92 -4.58 13.12 -3.88
C LEU A 92 -6.05 13.25 -4.28
N MET A 93 -6.75 14.29 -3.78
CA MET A 93 -8.14 14.58 -4.13
C MET A 93 -8.38 14.91 -5.61
N LYS A 94 -7.33 15.18 -6.40
CA LYS A 94 -7.47 15.39 -7.85
C LYS A 94 -7.70 14.08 -8.61
N HIS A 95 -7.42 12.95 -7.98
CA HIS A 95 -7.56 11.62 -8.55
C HIS A 95 -8.82 10.96 -8.01
N THR A 96 -9.50 10.20 -8.85
CA THR A 96 -10.60 9.35 -8.42
C THR A 96 -10.06 8.15 -7.64
N VAL A 97 -10.89 7.53 -6.79
CA VAL A 97 -10.47 6.31 -6.07
C VAL A 97 -10.33 5.12 -7.01
N ILE A 98 -11.23 5.03 -7.99
CA ILE A 98 -11.12 4.13 -9.14
C ILE A 98 -10.31 4.88 -10.19
N TYR A 99 -9.01 4.60 -10.30
CA TYR A 99 -8.10 5.38 -11.14
C TYR A 99 -7.29 4.49 -12.05
N TYR A 100 -7.80 4.35 -13.28
CA TYR A 100 -7.17 3.64 -14.37
C TYR A 100 -7.23 4.49 -15.64
N GLN A 101 -6.21 4.37 -16.47
CA GLN A 101 -6.11 5.08 -17.74
C GLN A 101 -5.37 4.25 -18.79
N ARG A 102 -5.71 4.45 -20.06
CA ARG A 102 -4.89 3.92 -21.16
C ARG A 102 -3.55 4.66 -21.14
N THR A 103 -2.44 3.93 -21.27
CA THR A 103 -1.13 4.55 -21.35
C THR A 103 -0.99 5.26 -22.69
N ASN A 104 -0.49 6.50 -22.66
CA ASN A 104 -0.05 7.22 -23.87
C ASN A 104 1.42 6.93 -24.22
N LEU A 105 2.07 6.10 -23.40
CA LEU A 105 3.44 5.66 -23.56
C LEU A 105 3.47 4.39 -24.40
N GLY A 106 4.34 4.35 -25.41
CA GLY A 106 4.51 3.23 -26.33
C GLY A 106 3.58 3.24 -27.54
N SER A 107 3.61 2.14 -28.29
CA SER A 107 2.87 1.91 -29.53
C SER A 107 1.41 1.51 -29.28
N THR A 108 0.55 1.82 -30.25
CA THR A 108 -0.87 1.45 -30.18
C THR A 108 -1.03 -0.03 -30.54
N LEU A 109 -0.88 -0.89 -29.53
CA LEU A 109 -1.06 -2.33 -29.65
C LEU A 109 -2.55 -2.72 -29.86
N PRO A 110 -2.84 -3.80 -30.60
CA PRO A 110 -4.21 -4.19 -30.93
C PRO A 110 -5.02 -4.68 -29.70
N PRO A 111 -6.35 -4.68 -29.77
CA PRO A 111 -7.20 -5.24 -28.73
C PRO A 111 -6.87 -6.70 -28.39
N VAL A 112 -6.79 -7.01 -27.09
CA VAL A 112 -6.50 -8.37 -26.59
C VAL A 112 -7.75 -8.92 -25.90
N PRO A 113 -8.55 -9.79 -26.56
CA PRO A 113 -9.78 -10.32 -25.97
C PRO A 113 -9.48 -11.15 -24.73
N PHE A 114 -10.49 -11.31 -23.87
CA PHE A 114 -10.40 -12.25 -22.76
C PHE A 114 -10.22 -13.68 -23.28
N PRO A 115 -9.34 -14.50 -22.67
CA PRO A 115 -9.24 -15.91 -22.97
C PRO A 115 -10.60 -16.60 -22.82
N LYS A 116 -10.92 -17.51 -23.73
CA LYS A 116 -12.13 -18.34 -23.62
C LYS A 116 -11.77 -19.64 -22.93
N SER A 117 -12.27 -19.84 -21.71
CA SER A 117 -12.23 -21.14 -21.04
C SER A 117 -13.56 -21.88 -21.26
N GLN A 118 -13.49 -23.16 -21.61
CA GLN A 118 -14.68 -24.01 -21.74
C GLN A 118 -15.10 -24.63 -20.40
N THR A 119 -14.17 -24.71 -19.44
CA THR A 119 -14.36 -25.43 -18.17
C THR A 119 -14.41 -24.51 -16.96
N ASP A 120 -13.91 -23.27 -17.08
CA ASP A 120 -13.93 -22.27 -16.02
C ASP A 120 -14.74 -21.05 -16.47
N LEU A 121 -15.88 -20.83 -15.81
CA LEU A 121 -16.82 -19.75 -16.15
C LEU A 121 -16.57 -18.46 -15.36
N ARG A 122 -15.53 -18.43 -14.52
CA ARG A 122 -15.19 -17.24 -13.73
C ARG A 122 -14.67 -16.11 -14.65
N PRO A 123 -14.90 -14.84 -14.29
CA PRO A 123 -14.72 -13.71 -15.22
C PRO A 123 -13.27 -13.42 -15.64
N LEU A 124 -12.28 -13.88 -14.87
CA LEU A 124 -10.86 -13.73 -15.17
C LEU A 124 -10.18 -15.05 -15.55
N ALA A 125 -10.96 -16.10 -15.89
CA ALA A 125 -10.41 -17.39 -16.31
C ALA A 125 -9.37 -17.24 -17.43
N GLY A 126 -8.16 -17.73 -17.17
CA GLY A 126 -7.01 -17.72 -18.10
C GLY A 126 -6.25 -16.38 -18.19
N ILE A 127 -6.65 -15.36 -17.42
CA ILE A 127 -5.86 -14.12 -17.28
C ILE A 127 -4.65 -14.41 -16.39
N LYS A 128 -3.44 -14.14 -16.88
CA LYS A 128 -2.20 -14.35 -16.14
C LYS A 128 -1.80 -13.10 -15.36
N VAL A 129 -1.59 -13.23 -14.06
CA VAL A 129 -1.24 -12.10 -13.18
C VAL A 129 0.09 -12.38 -12.49
N VAL A 130 1.02 -11.42 -12.58
CA VAL A 130 2.23 -11.41 -11.76
C VAL A 130 2.08 -10.37 -10.66
N GLU A 131 2.13 -10.81 -9.42
CA GLU A 131 1.90 -9.97 -8.26
C GLU A 131 3.17 -9.86 -7.42
N LEU A 132 3.60 -8.63 -7.16
CA LEU A 132 4.80 -8.27 -6.41
C LEU A 132 4.47 -7.62 -5.06
N ALA A 133 3.18 -7.56 -4.70
CA ALA A 133 2.72 -6.94 -3.47
C ALA A 133 3.16 -7.73 -2.23
N ARG A 134 3.40 -7.02 -1.13
CA ARG A 134 3.78 -7.61 0.17
C ARG A 134 2.66 -7.45 1.18
N VAL A 135 2.69 -8.27 2.22
CA VAL A 135 1.77 -8.16 3.36
C VAL A 135 0.32 -8.48 2.96
N ILE A 136 -0.60 -7.51 2.94
CA ILE A 136 -2.05 -7.78 2.88
C ILE A 136 -2.71 -7.24 1.59
N ALA A 137 -2.38 -6.02 1.15
CA ALA A 137 -3.01 -5.42 -0.03
C ALA A 137 -2.63 -6.15 -1.33
N GLY A 138 -3.63 -6.56 -2.13
CA GLY A 138 -3.46 -6.94 -3.54
C GLY A 138 -3.59 -8.42 -4.01
N PRO A 139 -3.40 -9.49 -3.22
CA PRO A 139 -3.26 -10.83 -3.84
C PRO A 139 -4.55 -11.56 -4.22
N VAL A 140 -5.58 -11.36 -3.41
CA VAL A 140 -6.50 -12.47 -3.14
C VAL A 140 -7.65 -12.53 -4.15
N MET A 141 -8.10 -11.37 -4.59
CA MET A 141 -9.42 -11.27 -5.17
C MET A 141 -9.44 -11.62 -6.66
N VAL A 142 -8.39 -11.30 -7.43
CA VAL A 142 -8.32 -11.67 -8.85
C VAL A 142 -8.17 -13.19 -9.06
N ALA A 143 -7.47 -13.89 -8.16
CA ALA A 143 -7.38 -15.35 -8.18
C ALA A 143 -8.74 -16.02 -7.94
N ALA A 144 -9.51 -15.50 -6.97
CA ALA A 144 -10.87 -15.97 -6.69
C ALA A 144 -11.79 -15.81 -7.91
N LEU A 145 -11.55 -14.79 -8.73
CA LEU A 145 -12.24 -14.53 -10.00
C LEU A 145 -11.70 -15.35 -11.20
N GLY A 146 -10.75 -16.26 -10.98
CA GLY A 146 -10.25 -17.20 -11.98
C GLY A 146 -8.96 -16.84 -12.69
N ALA A 147 -8.30 -15.75 -12.29
CA ALA A 147 -6.98 -15.45 -12.81
C ALA A 147 -5.93 -16.48 -12.34
N ASP A 148 -4.97 -16.78 -13.21
CA ASP A 148 -3.77 -17.54 -12.86
C ASP A 148 -2.75 -16.58 -12.24
N VAL A 149 -2.67 -16.58 -10.91
CA VAL A 149 -1.85 -15.61 -10.18
C VAL A 149 -0.54 -16.24 -9.71
N ILE A 150 0.57 -15.60 -10.07
CA ILE A 150 1.91 -15.88 -9.56
C ILE A 150 2.31 -14.73 -8.65
N LYS A 151 2.39 -14.99 -7.35
CA LYS A 151 2.98 -14.08 -6.38
C LYS A 151 4.49 -14.28 -6.34
N VAL A 152 5.24 -13.21 -6.53
CA VAL A 152 6.70 -13.21 -6.39
C VAL A 152 7.09 -12.43 -5.15
N GLN A 153 7.85 -13.08 -4.28
CA GLN A 153 8.38 -12.51 -3.06
C GLN A 153 9.91 -12.46 -3.11
N SER A 154 10.50 -11.76 -2.14
CA SER A 154 11.95 -11.72 -1.98
C SER A 154 12.35 -12.42 -0.68
N PRO A 155 13.39 -13.28 -0.69
CA PRO A 155 13.92 -13.88 0.53
C PRO A 155 14.56 -12.85 1.47
N ASN A 156 14.86 -11.64 0.96
CA ASN A 156 15.57 -10.59 1.66
C ASN A 156 14.65 -9.50 2.24
N LEU A 157 13.33 -9.64 2.09
CA LEU A 157 12.36 -8.67 2.60
C LEU A 157 11.44 -9.33 3.64
N PRO A 158 11.24 -8.72 4.82
CA PRO A 158 10.28 -9.22 5.79
C PRO A 158 8.88 -9.30 5.19
N ASP A 159 8.16 -10.41 5.36
CA ASP A 159 6.75 -10.54 4.94
C ASP A 159 5.92 -11.20 6.04
N LEU A 160 4.62 -10.86 6.10
CA LEU A 160 3.71 -11.34 7.16
C LEU A 160 3.22 -12.78 6.95
N GLN A 161 3.70 -13.48 5.91
CA GLN A 161 3.28 -14.86 5.61
C GLN A 161 3.67 -15.91 6.67
N VAL A 162 4.34 -15.50 7.76
CA VAL A 162 4.64 -16.35 8.90
C VAL A 162 3.50 -16.35 9.94
N SER A 163 2.41 -15.60 9.74
CA SER A 163 1.24 -15.67 10.63
C SER A 163 0.24 -16.74 10.14
N PRO A 164 -0.06 -17.78 10.94
CA PRO A 164 -1.07 -18.79 10.62
C PRO A 164 -2.49 -18.24 10.47
N ASP A 165 -2.72 -16.97 10.86
CA ASP A 165 -4.04 -16.36 10.96
C ASP A 165 -4.47 -15.61 9.68
N LEU A 166 -3.58 -15.46 8.69
CA LEU A 166 -3.89 -14.84 7.41
C LEU A 166 -3.95 -15.92 6.31
N PRO A 167 -5.12 -16.53 6.05
CA PRO A 167 -5.22 -17.59 5.05
C PRO A 167 -4.86 -17.06 3.67
N ILE A 168 -3.81 -17.64 3.07
CA ILE A 168 -3.57 -17.50 1.62
C ILE A 168 -4.76 -18.18 0.94
N PRO A 169 -5.51 -17.48 0.07
CA PRO A 169 -6.60 -18.10 -0.66
C PRO A 169 -6.07 -19.20 -1.59
N GLY A 170 -6.83 -20.27 -1.74
CA GLY A 170 -6.53 -21.29 -2.74
C GLY A 170 -6.49 -20.68 -4.16
N GLY A 171 -5.51 -21.09 -4.97
CA GLY A 171 -5.37 -20.65 -6.36
C GLY A 171 -4.17 -19.74 -6.65
N LEU A 172 -3.38 -19.38 -5.63
CA LEU A 172 -2.17 -18.58 -5.77
C LEU A 172 -0.91 -19.46 -5.78
N LEU A 173 -0.03 -19.28 -6.77
CA LEU A 173 1.31 -19.86 -6.75
C LEU A 173 2.31 -18.83 -6.24
N THR A 174 3.09 -19.18 -5.21
CA THR A 174 4.08 -18.26 -4.63
C THR A 174 5.50 -18.72 -4.97
N TYR A 175 6.31 -17.80 -5.50
CA TYR A 175 7.72 -17.99 -5.81
C TYR A 175 8.58 -16.98 -5.06
N SER A 176 9.74 -17.42 -4.60
CA SER A 176 10.75 -16.54 -4.00
C SER A 176 11.84 -16.27 -5.03
N LEU A 177 12.07 -15.00 -5.36
CA LEU A 177 13.10 -14.54 -6.29
C LEU A 177 13.94 -13.42 -5.64
N ASP A 178 15.26 -13.55 -5.71
CA ASP A 178 16.17 -12.51 -5.28
C ASP A 178 16.58 -11.62 -6.46
N LEU A 179 16.00 -10.42 -6.55
CA LEU A 179 16.32 -9.48 -7.64
C LEU A 179 17.73 -8.86 -7.56
N THR A 180 18.56 -9.27 -6.60
CA THR A 180 20.01 -9.00 -6.63
C THR A 180 20.78 -10.06 -7.43
N VAL A 181 20.15 -11.20 -7.73
CA VAL A 181 20.69 -12.29 -8.53
C VAL A 181 20.18 -12.19 -9.97
N GLU A 182 21.09 -12.12 -10.94
CA GLU A 182 20.73 -11.90 -12.35
C GLU A 182 19.85 -13.01 -12.94
N SER A 183 20.08 -14.28 -12.57
CA SER A 183 19.23 -15.38 -13.03
C SER A 183 17.78 -15.28 -12.53
N ASP A 184 17.57 -14.76 -11.32
CA ASP A 184 16.24 -14.54 -10.76
C ASP A 184 15.56 -13.31 -11.39
N ARG A 185 16.33 -12.26 -11.72
CA ARG A 185 15.84 -11.13 -12.54
C ARG A 185 15.33 -11.62 -13.89
N GLN A 186 16.08 -12.51 -14.56
CA GLN A 186 15.68 -13.09 -15.84
C GLN A 186 14.42 -13.95 -15.73
N LYS A 187 14.26 -14.72 -14.65
CA LYS A 187 13.01 -15.46 -14.38
C LYS A 187 11.83 -14.49 -14.25
N LEU A 188 11.98 -13.39 -13.51
CA LEU A 188 10.91 -12.40 -13.37
C LEU A 188 10.56 -11.73 -14.71
N HIS A 189 11.57 -11.42 -15.54
CA HIS A 189 11.33 -10.95 -16.91
C HIS A 189 10.52 -11.96 -17.73
N GLY A 190 10.83 -13.25 -17.63
CA GLY A 190 10.07 -14.32 -18.29
C GLY A 190 8.61 -14.38 -17.84
N LEU A 191 8.38 -14.31 -16.51
CA LEU A 191 7.04 -14.31 -15.93
C LEU A 191 6.22 -13.10 -16.41
N ILE A 192 6.78 -11.90 -16.33
CA ILE A 192 6.10 -10.65 -16.76
C ILE A 192 5.86 -10.64 -18.27
N GLY A 193 6.78 -11.19 -19.07
CA GLY A 193 6.65 -11.25 -20.52
C GLY A 193 5.39 -12.02 -20.99
N ASP A 194 4.94 -13.00 -20.22
CA ASP A 194 3.74 -13.78 -20.50
C ASP A 194 2.48 -13.24 -19.77
N ALA A 195 2.64 -12.30 -18.84
CA ALA A 195 1.56 -11.79 -18.01
C ALA A 195 0.56 -10.91 -18.78
N ASP A 196 -0.68 -10.89 -18.32
CA ASP A 196 -1.74 -9.97 -18.74
C ASP A 196 -1.84 -8.75 -17.81
N VAL A 197 -1.52 -8.95 -16.54
CA VAL A 197 -1.53 -7.93 -15.48
C VAL A 197 -0.27 -8.07 -14.63
N ILE A 198 0.34 -6.95 -14.29
CA ILE A 198 1.31 -6.85 -13.20
C ILE A 198 0.74 -5.98 -12.09
N ILE A 199 0.83 -6.45 -10.85
CA ILE A 199 0.37 -5.77 -9.65
C ILE A 199 1.57 -5.58 -8.73
N GLN A 200 1.83 -4.35 -8.29
CA GLN A 200 3.00 -4.06 -7.45
C GLN A 200 2.62 -3.14 -6.28
N ALA A 201 3.16 -3.40 -5.08
CA ALA A 201 2.89 -2.61 -3.87
C ALA A 201 4.13 -2.00 -3.21
N PHE A 202 5.14 -1.66 -4.01
CA PHE A 202 6.33 -0.93 -3.62
C PHE A 202 6.14 0.58 -3.81
N ARG A 203 7.04 1.34 -3.18
CA ARG A 203 7.17 2.78 -3.42
C ARG A 203 7.32 3.03 -4.92
N LEU A 204 6.73 4.13 -5.38
CA LEU A 204 6.92 4.60 -6.76
C LEU A 204 8.42 4.66 -7.10
N GLN A 205 8.80 4.34 -8.33
CA GLN A 205 10.18 4.26 -8.82
C GLN A 205 11.04 3.11 -8.24
N SER A 206 10.52 2.31 -7.30
CA SER A 206 11.31 1.23 -6.69
C SER A 206 11.57 0.06 -7.64
N LEU A 207 10.63 -0.26 -8.53
CA LEU A 207 10.79 -1.34 -9.49
C LEU A 207 11.44 -0.88 -10.79
N GLU A 208 11.27 0.39 -11.15
CA GLU A 208 11.92 1.11 -12.24
C GLU A 208 13.44 0.97 -12.10
N ARG A 209 13.98 1.22 -10.90
CA ARG A 209 15.40 1.03 -10.59
C ARG A 209 15.88 -0.41 -10.73
N LYS A 210 14.97 -1.38 -10.80
CA LYS A 210 15.27 -2.80 -10.97
C LYS A 210 14.97 -3.30 -12.40
N GLY A 211 14.43 -2.47 -13.29
CA GLY A 211 14.06 -2.83 -14.67
C GLY A 211 12.67 -3.46 -14.81
N PHE A 212 11.78 -3.20 -13.84
CA PHE A 212 10.40 -3.70 -13.80
C PHE A 212 9.37 -2.57 -13.58
N GLY A 213 9.76 -1.34 -13.92
CA GLY A 213 8.86 -0.19 -13.86
C GLY A 213 7.83 -0.22 -14.98
N LEU A 214 6.91 0.74 -14.97
CA LEU A 214 5.88 0.88 -16.00
C LEU A 214 6.49 0.87 -17.41
N ASP A 215 7.47 1.73 -17.67
CA ASP A 215 8.13 1.84 -18.99
C ASP A 215 8.82 0.54 -19.44
N ASP A 216 9.45 -0.18 -18.51
CA ASP A 216 10.11 -1.45 -18.82
C ASP A 216 9.08 -2.50 -19.23
N VAL A 217 7.96 -2.56 -18.51
CA VAL A 217 6.87 -3.50 -18.78
C VAL A 217 6.14 -3.14 -20.07
N LEU A 218 5.97 -1.86 -20.39
CA LEU A 218 5.42 -1.42 -21.67
C LEU A 218 6.32 -1.86 -22.84
N LYS A 219 7.65 -1.71 -22.73
CA LYS A 219 8.58 -2.22 -23.76
C LYS A 219 8.50 -3.74 -23.91
N MET A 220 8.30 -4.48 -22.82
CA MET A 220 8.07 -5.94 -22.89
C MET A 220 6.76 -6.26 -23.63
N ALA A 221 5.69 -5.50 -23.38
CA ALA A 221 4.41 -5.65 -24.05
C ALA A 221 4.50 -5.36 -25.56
N GLU A 222 5.28 -4.36 -25.96
CA GLU A 222 5.55 -4.05 -27.37
C GLU A 222 6.32 -5.18 -28.06
N LYS A 223 7.38 -5.69 -27.43
CA LYS A 223 8.22 -6.75 -27.99
C LYS A 223 7.43 -8.04 -28.30
N ARG A 224 6.37 -8.31 -27.54
CA ARG A 224 5.51 -9.49 -27.71
C ARG A 224 4.21 -9.20 -28.48
N ASP A 225 4.02 -7.97 -28.95
CA ASP A 225 2.81 -7.51 -29.64
C ASP A 225 1.50 -7.82 -28.87
N LYS A 226 1.50 -7.61 -27.55
CA LYS A 226 0.35 -7.89 -26.68
C LYS A 226 0.27 -6.90 -25.53
N CYS A 227 -0.80 -6.12 -25.51
CA CYS A 227 -1.13 -5.13 -24.47
C CYS A 227 -1.07 -5.72 -23.06
N ILE A 228 -0.76 -4.89 -22.06
CA ILE A 228 -0.67 -5.28 -20.64
C ILE A 228 -1.36 -4.27 -19.72
N VAL A 229 -1.74 -4.70 -18.53
CA VAL A 229 -2.21 -3.82 -17.45
C VAL A 229 -1.12 -3.75 -16.37
N TYR A 230 -0.75 -2.54 -15.96
CA TYR A 230 0.18 -2.29 -14.86
C TYR A 230 -0.55 -1.62 -13.71
N VAL A 231 -0.44 -2.15 -12.51
CA VAL A 231 -1.14 -1.62 -11.34
C VAL A 231 -0.15 -1.25 -10.25
N ASP A 232 -0.14 0.04 -9.90
CA ASP A 232 0.57 0.57 -8.74
C ASP A 232 -0.34 0.61 -7.52
N LEU A 233 0.05 -0.07 -6.46
CA LEU A 233 -0.54 0.09 -5.12
C LEU A 233 0.48 0.79 -4.23
N ASN A 234 0.11 1.91 -3.63
CA ASN A 234 1.00 2.57 -2.68
C ASN A 234 0.21 3.27 -1.56
N CYS A 235 0.91 4.01 -0.70
CA CYS A 235 0.26 4.67 0.43
C CYS A 235 -0.42 6.00 0.03
N TYR A 236 0.18 6.80 -0.86
CA TYR A 236 -0.12 8.23 -1.03
C TYR A 236 -0.60 8.65 -2.43
N GLY A 237 -0.71 7.72 -3.37
CA GLY A 237 -1.12 7.98 -4.74
C GLY A 237 0.04 8.23 -5.71
N PRO A 238 -0.28 8.67 -6.93
CA PRO A 238 0.65 8.72 -8.06
C PRO A 238 1.59 9.93 -8.03
N ASP A 239 1.27 10.98 -7.26
CA ASP A 239 1.95 12.27 -7.35
C ASP A 239 2.11 13.01 -6.02
N GLY A 240 2.74 14.19 -6.08
CA GLY A 240 3.10 14.98 -4.91
C GLY A 240 4.36 14.49 -4.20
N TYR A 241 4.82 15.27 -3.23
CA TYR A 241 6.10 15.03 -2.55
C TYR A 241 6.07 13.80 -1.60
N TYR A 242 4.92 13.16 -1.41
CA TYR A 242 4.79 11.88 -0.69
C TYR A 242 4.63 10.66 -1.61
N ALA A 243 4.59 10.80 -2.95
CA ALA A 243 4.38 9.67 -3.86
C ALA A 243 5.39 8.52 -3.68
N GLU A 244 6.65 8.86 -3.38
CA GLU A 244 7.72 7.88 -3.13
C GLU A 244 7.85 7.47 -1.64
N ARG A 245 7.05 8.08 -0.75
CA ARG A 245 7.14 7.82 0.68
C ARG A 245 6.58 6.43 1.00
N PRO A 246 7.28 5.61 1.82
CA PRO A 246 6.69 4.36 2.27
C PRO A 246 5.50 4.59 3.18
N GLY A 247 4.54 3.66 3.11
CA GLY A 247 3.51 3.53 4.12
C GLY A 247 2.90 2.14 4.10
N PHE A 248 2.27 1.80 5.22
CA PHE A 248 1.35 0.68 5.37
C PHE A 248 0.01 1.27 5.80
N GLN A 249 -1.03 0.44 5.95
CA GLN A 249 -2.34 0.93 6.35
C GLN A 249 -2.30 1.87 7.57
N GLN A 250 -1.55 1.57 8.63
CA GLN A 250 -1.57 2.39 9.84
C GLN A 250 -1.05 3.81 9.60
N ILE A 251 -0.17 3.97 8.61
CA ILE A 251 0.30 5.27 8.12
C ILE A 251 -0.82 5.98 7.38
N ALA A 252 -1.57 5.26 6.55
CA ALA A 252 -2.73 5.80 5.86
C ALA A 252 -3.84 6.20 6.84
N ASP A 253 -4.14 5.37 7.83
CA ASP A 253 -5.13 5.62 8.90
C ASP A 253 -4.79 6.89 9.70
N ALA A 254 -3.50 7.15 9.91
CA ALA A 254 -3.01 8.36 10.55
C ALA A 254 -3.14 9.58 9.61
N ALA A 255 -2.72 9.45 8.35
CA ALA A 255 -2.75 10.53 7.37
C ALA A 255 -4.18 10.99 7.04
N SER A 256 -5.07 10.07 6.68
CA SER A 256 -6.44 10.34 6.24
C SER A 256 -7.34 10.87 7.36
N GLY A 257 -7.00 10.55 8.60
CA GLY A 257 -7.75 10.85 9.80
C GLY A 257 -8.71 9.76 10.26
N CYS A 258 -8.66 8.56 9.67
CA CYS A 258 -9.38 7.39 10.18
C CYS A 258 -9.10 7.17 11.68
N SER A 259 -7.82 7.25 12.08
CA SER A 259 -7.42 7.04 13.47
C SER A 259 -8.01 8.07 14.44
N SER A 260 -8.16 9.33 14.00
CA SER A 260 -8.83 10.38 14.79
C SER A 260 -10.34 10.10 14.92
N VAL A 261 -10.98 9.66 13.83
CA VAL A 261 -12.40 9.30 13.81
C VAL A 261 -12.67 8.09 14.72
N CYS A 262 -11.82 7.07 14.70
CA CYS A 262 -11.90 5.94 15.62
C CYS A 262 -11.76 6.37 17.09
N GLY A 263 -10.79 7.24 17.40
CA GLY A 263 -10.63 7.79 18.75
C GLY A 263 -11.90 8.48 19.26
N LYS A 264 -12.50 9.34 18.44
CA LYS A 264 -13.77 10.01 18.74
C LYS A 264 -14.93 9.02 18.89
N ALA A 265 -15.04 8.04 17.99
CA ALA A 265 -16.12 7.05 18.01
C ALA A 265 -16.07 6.14 19.26
N TYR A 266 -14.87 5.87 19.79
CA TYR A 266 -14.68 5.12 21.02
C TYR A 266 -14.80 5.96 22.29
N GLY A 267 -15.10 7.26 22.17
CA GLY A 267 -15.30 8.15 23.31
C GLY A 267 -14.02 8.62 24.01
N PHE A 268 -12.87 8.56 23.34
CA PHE A 268 -11.63 9.14 23.88
C PHE A 268 -11.66 10.67 23.80
N GLU A 269 -10.82 11.31 24.61
CA GLU A 269 -10.63 12.76 24.63
C GLU A 269 -10.21 13.31 23.25
N GLN A 270 -10.55 14.57 22.99
CA GLN A 270 -10.21 15.25 21.75
C GLN A 270 -8.69 15.25 21.54
N GLY A 271 -8.27 14.88 20.33
CA GLY A 271 -6.85 14.77 19.96
C GLY A 271 -6.25 13.39 20.21
N MET A 272 -6.96 12.46 20.86
CA MET A 272 -6.55 11.06 20.87
C MET A 272 -6.84 10.40 19.51
N SER A 273 -5.90 9.59 19.03
CA SER A 273 -6.04 8.81 17.81
C SER A 273 -5.86 7.33 18.13
N VAL A 274 -6.68 6.49 17.54
CA VAL A 274 -6.71 5.03 17.76
C VAL A 274 -6.80 4.36 16.40
N LEU A 275 -5.91 3.42 16.11
CA LEU A 275 -5.95 2.69 14.85
C LEU A 275 -7.21 1.80 14.77
N PRO A 276 -7.79 1.59 13.58
CA PRO A 276 -8.81 0.57 13.37
C PRO A 276 -8.33 -0.83 13.82
N PRO A 277 -9.22 -1.68 14.36
CA PRO A 277 -8.84 -2.99 14.89
C PRO A 277 -8.50 -4.04 13.81
N PHE A 278 -8.86 -3.78 12.56
CA PHE A 278 -8.63 -4.67 11.42
C PHE A 278 -7.94 -3.93 10.27
N PRO A 279 -7.31 -4.65 9.33
CA PRO A 279 -6.66 -4.04 8.18
C PRO A 279 -7.69 -3.60 7.11
N ILE A 280 -8.61 -2.69 7.49
CA ILE A 280 -9.70 -2.18 6.65
C ILE A 280 -9.18 -1.52 5.37
N ALA A 281 -8.20 -0.61 5.49
CA ALA A 281 -7.62 0.07 4.32
C ALA A 281 -7.03 -0.95 3.35
N ASP A 282 -6.18 -1.87 3.83
CA ASP A 282 -5.53 -2.91 3.01
C ASP A 282 -6.58 -3.83 2.32
N MET A 283 -7.66 -4.18 3.02
CA MET A 283 -8.76 -4.97 2.45
C MET A 283 -9.50 -4.19 1.34
N LEU A 284 -9.78 -2.91 1.56
CA LEU A 284 -10.52 -2.08 0.61
C LEU A 284 -9.68 -1.70 -0.61
N VAL A 285 -8.39 -1.40 -0.47
CA VAL A 285 -7.53 -1.22 -1.66
C VAL A 285 -7.45 -2.49 -2.49
N GLY A 286 -7.51 -3.68 -1.89
CA GLY A 286 -7.63 -4.93 -2.66
C GLY A 286 -8.91 -5.00 -3.50
N ALA A 287 -10.04 -4.55 -2.97
CA ALA A 287 -11.30 -4.50 -3.73
C ALA A 287 -11.27 -3.44 -4.84
N VAL A 288 -10.70 -2.26 -4.56
CA VAL A 288 -10.52 -1.19 -5.55
C VAL A 288 -9.56 -1.62 -6.67
N GLU A 289 -8.46 -2.28 -6.31
CA GLU A 289 -7.51 -2.86 -7.27
C GLU A 289 -8.20 -3.79 -8.25
N VAL A 290 -9.04 -4.72 -7.78
CA VAL A 290 -9.78 -5.64 -8.66
C VAL A 290 -10.67 -4.87 -9.63
N ILE A 291 -11.37 -3.84 -9.15
CA ILE A 291 -12.23 -3.01 -9.98
C ILE A 291 -11.40 -2.34 -11.07
N ASP A 292 -10.29 -1.68 -10.71
CA ASP A 292 -9.40 -1.01 -11.66
C ASP A 292 -8.79 -2.00 -12.66
N THR A 293 -8.32 -3.16 -12.19
CA THR A 293 -7.78 -4.24 -13.03
C THR A 293 -8.83 -4.74 -14.03
N MET A 294 -10.07 -4.98 -13.61
CA MET A 294 -11.15 -5.42 -14.49
C MET A 294 -11.54 -4.34 -15.52
N LEU A 295 -11.58 -3.07 -15.11
CA LEU A 295 -11.89 -1.96 -16.01
C LEU A 295 -10.78 -1.73 -17.04
N ALA A 296 -9.52 -1.82 -16.61
CA ALA A 296 -8.35 -1.75 -17.47
C ALA A 296 -8.30 -2.93 -18.47
N LEU A 297 -8.51 -4.17 -18.00
CA LEU A 297 -8.60 -5.36 -18.87
C LEU A 297 -9.74 -5.25 -19.88
N ARG A 298 -10.89 -4.70 -19.48
CA ARG A 298 -12.01 -4.42 -20.39
C ARG A 298 -11.62 -3.38 -21.44
N GLY A 299 -10.93 -2.30 -21.05
CA GLY A 299 -10.41 -1.30 -21.97
C GLY A 299 -9.43 -1.91 -22.98
N ARG A 300 -8.48 -2.71 -22.49
CA ARG A 300 -7.53 -3.48 -23.30
C ARG A 300 -8.22 -4.39 -24.31
N ALA A 301 -9.26 -5.09 -23.90
CA ALA A 301 -9.99 -6.02 -24.75
C ALA A 301 -10.85 -5.35 -25.84
N LYS A 302 -11.39 -4.16 -25.56
CA LYS A 302 -12.24 -3.43 -26.51
C LYS A 302 -11.48 -2.48 -27.43
N SER A 303 -10.47 -1.81 -26.88
CA SER A 303 -9.83 -0.64 -27.52
C SER A 303 -8.34 -0.83 -27.80
N GLY A 304 -7.74 -1.94 -27.32
CA GLY A 304 -6.30 -2.13 -27.36
C GLY A 304 -5.54 -1.14 -26.49
N GLY A 305 -4.22 -1.11 -26.67
CA GLY A 305 -3.27 -0.41 -25.81
C GLY A 305 -3.13 -1.01 -24.42
N SER A 306 -2.03 -0.63 -23.77
CA SER A 306 -1.78 -0.95 -22.37
C SER A 306 -2.46 0.05 -21.44
N TYR A 307 -2.67 -0.35 -20.20
CA TYR A 307 -3.36 0.45 -19.19
C TYR A 307 -2.54 0.51 -17.92
N HIS A 308 -2.62 1.65 -17.24
CA HIS A 308 -2.01 1.89 -15.94
C HIS A 308 -3.11 2.25 -14.94
N ALA A 309 -3.12 1.56 -13.81
CA ALA A 309 -3.98 1.86 -12.67
C ALA A 309 -3.14 2.24 -11.46
N THR A 310 -3.67 3.12 -10.61
CA THR A 310 -3.04 3.48 -9.35
C THR A 310 -4.05 3.48 -8.23
N VAL A 311 -3.75 2.74 -7.17
CA VAL A 311 -4.58 2.60 -5.99
C VAL A 311 -3.78 3.06 -4.77
N ALA A 312 -4.39 3.91 -3.94
CA ALA A 312 -3.72 4.49 -2.78
C ALA A 312 -4.48 4.18 -1.48
N LEU A 313 -3.78 3.68 -0.47
CA LEU A 313 -4.34 3.42 0.86
C LEU A 313 -5.02 4.67 1.42
N THR A 314 -4.33 5.81 1.40
CA THR A 314 -4.87 7.07 1.93
C THR A 314 -6.07 7.60 1.14
N ALA A 315 -6.17 7.31 -0.16
CA ALA A 315 -7.32 7.74 -0.97
C ALA A 315 -8.58 6.93 -0.59
N VAL A 316 -8.41 5.62 -0.43
CA VAL A 316 -9.48 4.71 0.01
C VAL A 316 -9.92 5.03 1.43
N ASP A 317 -9.00 5.36 2.34
CA ASP A 317 -9.36 5.83 3.67
C ASP A 317 -10.08 7.17 3.63
N ALA A 318 -9.54 8.16 2.93
CA ALA A 318 -10.10 9.51 2.90
C ALA A 318 -11.53 9.53 2.34
N VAL A 319 -11.82 8.75 1.29
CA VAL A 319 -13.17 8.72 0.70
C VAL A 319 -14.22 8.17 1.66
N GLN A 320 -13.86 7.24 2.56
CA GLN A 320 -14.78 6.71 3.57
C GLN A 320 -15.15 7.75 4.64
N LEU A 321 -14.33 8.79 4.76
CA LEU A 321 -14.51 9.91 5.68
C LEU A 321 -15.09 11.15 4.98
N GLU A 322 -15.57 11.01 3.74
CA GLU A 322 -16.36 12.05 3.09
C GLU A 322 -17.81 12.00 3.59
N GLN A 323 -18.39 13.17 3.83
CA GLN A 323 -19.73 13.29 4.42
C GLN A 323 -20.83 12.66 3.55
N GLU A 324 -20.62 12.67 2.23
CA GLU A 324 -21.59 12.22 1.22
C GLU A 324 -21.55 10.71 0.98
N VAL A 325 -20.45 10.04 1.36
CA VAL A 325 -20.22 8.60 1.17
C VAL A 325 -20.38 7.82 2.49
N GLY A 326 -20.14 8.49 3.62
CA GLY A 326 -19.58 7.90 4.84
C GLY A 326 -20.24 6.65 5.43
N LEU A 327 -19.37 5.74 5.90
CA LEU A 327 -19.67 4.60 6.79
C LEU A 327 -20.07 5.03 8.22
N TYR A 328 -19.78 6.27 8.60
CA TYR A 328 -19.98 6.81 9.95
C TYR A 328 -21.04 7.92 9.97
N PRO A 329 -21.80 8.08 11.08
CA PRO A 329 -22.77 9.16 11.21
C PRO A 329 -22.13 10.53 10.95
N PRO A 330 -22.85 11.49 10.32
CA PRO A 330 -22.29 12.81 9.99
C PRO A 330 -21.69 13.58 11.18
N VAL A 331 -22.21 13.37 12.40
CA VAL A 331 -21.67 13.97 13.64
C VAL A 331 -20.28 13.44 14.00
N THR A 332 -19.94 12.23 13.57
CA THR A 332 -18.64 11.60 13.82
C THR A 332 -17.57 12.14 12.87
N VAL A 333 -17.94 12.38 11.60
CA VAL A 333 -17.03 12.83 10.53
C VAL A 333 -16.73 14.34 10.54
N LYS A 334 -17.68 15.17 11.00
CA LYS A 334 -17.48 16.63 11.21
C LYS A 334 -16.43 16.91 12.28
#